data_AF-A0A8I1MQJ2-F1
#
_entry.id   AF-A0A8I1MQJ2-F1
#
_cell.length_a   1.000
_cell.length_b   1.000
_cell.length_c   1.000
_cell.angle_alpha   90.00
_cell.angle_beta   90.00
_cell.angle_gamma   90.00
#
_symmetry.space_group_name_H-M   'P 1'
#
loop_
_entity.id
_entity.type
_entity.pdbx_description
1 polymer ?
#
loop_
_entity_poly.entity_id
_entity_poly.type
_entity_poly.pdbx_seq_one_letter_code
_entity_poly.pdbx_strand_id
1 'polypeptide(L)' 'MSNPLAKSLSDNLRKRRGELSYAQFAQKLGVSKSLAHKLEASGEGVTLATVYKIACAMGCSVEDLIGEEAVRKKRSRRG' A
#
# COMPACT_ATOMS: atom_id res chain seq x y z
N MET A 1 14.17 -2.92 11.65
CA MET A 1 13.46 -1.63 11.52
C MET A 1 12.43 -1.78 10.41
N SER A 2 11.13 -1.63 10.70
CA SER A 2 10.08 -1.75 9.68
C SER A 2 10.20 -0.62 8.66
N ASN A 3 10.10 -0.95 7.37
CA ASN A 3 10.19 0.03 6.29
C ASN A 3 9.02 1.04 6.39
N PRO A 4 9.27 2.35 6.56
CA PRO A 4 8.20 3.34 6.68
C PRO A 4 7.25 3.39 5.48
N LEU A 5 7.74 3.11 4.27
CA LEU A 5 6.92 3.04 3.06
C LEU A 5 5.99 1.83 3.08
N ALA A 6 6.50 0.68 3.53
CA ALA A 6 5.73 -0.56 3.65
C ALA A 6 4.60 -0.39 4.66
N LYS A 7 4.91 0.19 5.84
CA LYS A 7 3.89 0.50 6.85
C LYS A 7 2.81 1.45 6.32
N SER A 8 3.22 2.53 5.66
CA SER A 8 2.29 3.53 5.15
C SER A 8 1.38 2.96 4.04
N LEU A 9 1.94 2.12 3.16
CA LEU A 9 1.18 1.37 2.16
C LEU A 9 0.15 0.46 2.83
N SER A 10 0.55 -0.33 3.84
CA SER A 10 -0.35 -1.22 4.58
C SER A 10 -1.49 -0.47 5.25
N ASP A 11 -1.19 0.64 5.93
CA ASP A 11 -2.19 1.46 6.62
C ASP A 11 -3.19 2.07 5.63
N ASN A 12 -2.72 2.57 4.48
CA ASN A 12 -3.58 3.12 3.44
C ASN A 12 -4.47 2.05 2.80
N LEU A 13 -3.94 0.86 2.52
CA LEU A 13 -4.74 -0.25 1.99
C LEU A 13 -5.82 -0.69 2.96
N ARG A 14 -5.48 -0.80 4.25
CA ARG A 14 -6.45 -1.15 5.31
C ARG A 14 -7.57 -0.12 5.43
N LYS A 15 -7.24 1.18 5.37
CA LYS A 15 -8.24 2.26 5.35
C LYS A 15 -9.15 2.17 4.11
N ARG A 16 -8.58 1.93 2.94
CA ARG A 16 -9.33 1.85 1.66
C ARG A 16 -10.16 0.58 1.53
N ARG A 17 -9.76 -0.52 2.18
CA ARG A 17 -10.57 -1.75 2.26
C ARG A 17 -11.84 -1.52 3.07
N GLY A 18 -11.72 -0.83 4.21
CA GLY A 18 -12.85 -0.61 5.12
C GLY A 18 -13.43 -1.95 5.59
N GLU A 19 -14.72 -2.15 5.32
CA GLU A 19 -15.48 -3.34 5.71
C GLU A 19 -15.46 -4.46 4.64
N LEU A 20 -14.85 -4.21 3.47
CA LEU A 20 -14.75 -5.23 2.44
C LEU A 20 -13.99 -6.44 2.95
N SER A 21 -14.49 -7.63 2.61
CA SER A 21 -13.75 -8.86 2.82
C SER A 21 -12.47 -8.86 1.97
N TYR A 22 -11.44 -9.60 2.40
CA TYR A 22 -10.21 -9.74 1.62
C TYR A 22 -10.45 -10.27 0.20
N ALA A 23 -11.50 -11.06 -0.02
CA ALA A 23 -11.85 -11.56 -1.35
C ALA A 23 -12.35 -10.43 -2.26
N GLN A 24 -13.29 -9.62 -1.77
CA GLN A 24 -13.81 -8.47 -2.52
C GLN A 24 -12.72 -7.41 -2.75
N PHE A 25 -11.87 -7.18 -1.74
CA PHE A 25 -10.78 -6.23 -1.87
C PHE A 25 -9.72 -6.70 -2.87
N ALA A 26 -9.35 -7.98 -2.83
CA ALA A 26 -8.42 -8.57 -3.80
C ALA A 26 -8.96 -8.48 -5.23
N GLN A 27 -10.26 -8.74 -5.42
CA GLN A 27 -10.93 -8.58 -6.72
C GLN A 27 -10.87 -7.12 -7.20
N LYS A 28 -11.17 -6.16 -6.33
CA LYS A 28 -11.08 -4.72 -6.64
C LYS A 28 -9.67 -4.28 -7.02
N LEU A 29 -8.65 -4.84 -6.36
CA LEU A 29 -7.25 -4.55 -6.60
C LEU A 29 -6.64 -5.31 -7.80
N GLY A 30 -7.34 -6.32 -8.34
CA GLY A 30 -6.80 -7.19 -9.38
C GLY A 30 -5.63 -8.06 -8.91
N VAL A 31 -5.65 -8.49 -7.63
CA VAL A 31 -4.60 -9.33 -7.01
C VAL A 31 -5.19 -10.58 -6.37
N SER A 32 -4.32 -11.51 -5.95
CA SER A 32 -4.77 -12.66 -5.17
C SER A 32 -5.13 -12.27 -3.74
N LYS A 33 -6.05 -13.03 -3.11
CA LYS A 33 -6.43 -12.85 -1.69
C LYS A 33 -5.22 -12.87 -0.76
N SER A 34 -4.27 -13.78 -1.01
CA SER A 34 -3.03 -13.90 -0.23
C SER A 34 -2.14 -12.66 -0.36
N LEU A 35 -2.06 -12.07 -1.56
CA LEU A 35 -1.32 -10.84 -1.78
C LEU A 35 -2.00 -9.66 -1.09
N ALA A 36 -3.32 -9.53 -1.18
CA ALA A 36 -4.07 -8.49 -0.46
C ALA A 36 -3.85 -8.57 1.06
N HIS A 37 -3.88 -9.78 1.64
CA HIS A 37 -3.59 -9.98 3.06
C HIS A 37 -2.14 -9.61 3.40
N LYS A 38 -1.16 -10.04 2.59
CA LYS A 38 0.26 -9.72 2.81
C LYS A 38 0.53 -8.21 2.74
N LEU A 39 -0.13 -7.53 1.81
CA LEU A 39 -0.03 -6.08 1.63
C LEU A 39 -0.52 -5.31 2.86
N GLU A 40 -1.60 -5.75 3.49
CA GLU A 40 -2.08 -5.14 4.74
C GLU A 40 -1.28 -5.56 5.98
N ALA A 41 -0.71 -6.77 5.98
CA ALA A 41 0.02 -7.30 7.13
C ALA A 41 1.44 -6.73 7.27
N SER A 42 2.17 -6.58 6.16
CA SER A 42 3.55 -6.09 6.21
C SER A 42 3.88 -5.04 5.15
N GLY A 43 3.24 -5.08 3.97
CA GLY A 43 3.58 -4.20 2.85
C GLY A 43 4.99 -4.42 2.31
N GLU A 44 5.71 -5.44 2.78
CA GLU A 44 7.11 -5.73 2.45
C GLU A 44 7.23 -6.73 1.29
N GLY A 45 8.32 -6.61 0.52
CA GLY A 45 8.61 -7.49 -0.61
C GLY A 45 7.67 -7.30 -1.82
N VAL A 46 7.05 -6.14 -1.91
CA VAL A 46 6.17 -5.74 -3.02
C VAL A 46 7.00 -4.99 -4.06
N THR A 47 6.83 -5.31 -5.33
CA THR A 47 7.53 -4.62 -6.42
C THR A 47 6.84 -3.30 -6.77
N LEU A 48 7.59 -2.36 -7.33
CA LEU A 48 7.04 -1.09 -7.83
C LEU A 48 5.92 -1.33 -8.86
N ALA A 49 6.06 -2.36 -9.71
CA ALA A 49 5.04 -2.74 -10.68
C ALA A 49 3.71 -3.15 -10.02
N THR A 50 3.76 -3.87 -8.90
CA THR A 50 2.57 -4.25 -8.14
C THR A 50 1.92 -3.03 -7.49
N VAL A 51 2.72 -2.13 -6.91
CA VAL A 51 2.21 -0.88 -6.32
C VAL A 51 1.52 -0.02 -7.37
N TYR A 52 2.13 0.12 -8.56
CA TYR A 52 1.53 0.85 -9.68
C TYR A 52 0.20 0.25 -10.12
N LYS A 53 0.14 -1.08 -10.31
CA LYS A 53 -1.11 -1.78 -10.66
C LYS A 53 -2.23 -1.52 -9.65
N ILE A 54 -1.89 -1.58 -8.36
CA ILE A 54 -2.83 -1.33 -7.26
C ILE A 54 -3.31 0.13 -7.28
N ALA A 55 -2.41 1.09 -7.52
CA ALA A 55 -2.76 2.50 -7.65
C ALA A 55 -3.74 2.74 -8.81
N CYS A 56 -3.47 2.14 -9.98
CA CYS A 56 -4.37 2.18 -11.14
C CYS A 56 -5.74 1.58 -10.82
N ALA A 57 -5.78 0.40 -10.17
CA ALA A 57 -7.03 -0.27 -9.80
C ALA A 57 -7.87 0.54 -8.81
N MET A 58 -7.22 1.39 -8.00
CA MET A 58 -7.90 2.29 -7.06
C MET A 58 -8.15 3.69 -7.60
N GLY A 59 -7.72 3.99 -8.82
CA GLY A 59 -7.88 5.32 -9.43
C GLY A 59 -7.13 6.43 -8.67
N CYS A 60 -5.97 6.14 -8.09
CA CYS A 60 -5.15 7.13 -7.39
C CYS A 60 -3.69 7.11 -7.87
N SER A 61 -2.93 8.14 -7.51
CA SER A 61 -1.49 8.15 -7.77
C SER A 61 -0.75 7.16 -6.86
N VAL A 62 0.50 6.84 -7.23
CA VAL A 62 1.38 6.05 -6.36
C VAL A 62 1.77 6.84 -5.10
N GLU A 63 1.89 8.17 -5.20
CA GLU A 63 2.14 9.03 -4.04
C GLU A 63 0.97 8.96 -3.04
N ASP A 64 -0.27 9.04 -3.52
CA ASP A 64 -1.47 8.94 -2.68
C ASP A 64 -1.63 7.56 -2.01
N LEU A 65 -1.12 6.51 -2.67
CA LEU A 65 -1.18 5.15 -2.17
C LEU A 65 -0.15 4.91 -1.06
N ILE A 66 1.08 5.39 -1.25
CA ILE A 66 2.16 5.21 -0.27
C ILE A 66 2.09 6.28 0.84
N GLY A 67 1.53 7.46 0.56
CA GLY A 67 1.40 8.59 1.48
C GLY A 67 2.64 9.48 1.58
N GLU A 68 2.42 10.80 1.62
CA GLU A 68 3.50 11.82 1.66
C GLU A 68 4.40 11.72 2.91
N GLU A 69 3.83 11.32 4.05
CA GLU A 69 4.55 11.21 5.34
C GLU A 69 5.70 10.19 5.30
N ALA A 70 5.56 9.15 4.48
CA ALA A 70 6.62 8.16 4.28
C ALA A 70 7.79 8.73 3.45
N VAL A 71 7.52 9.70 2.58
CA VAL A 71 8.52 10.40 1.76
C VAL A 71 9.22 11.52 2.58
N ARG A 72 8.47 12.20 3.45
CA ARG A 72 8.96 13.36 4.23
C ARG A 72 9.98 12.99 5.31
N LYS A 73 9.86 11.82 5.95
CA LYS A 73 10.78 11.35 7.01
C LYS A 73 12.25 11.21 6.58
N LYS A 74 12.54 11.07 5.28
CA LYS A 74 13.93 11.08 4.77
C LYS A 74 14.51 12.50 4.63
N ARG A 75 13.69 13.52 4.34
CA ARG A 75 14.16 14.89 4.12
C ARG A 75 14.55 15.60 5.42
N SER A 76 13.86 15.30 6.52
CA SER A 76 14.13 15.95 7.83
C SER A 76 15.41 15.47 8.54
N ARG A 77 16.01 14.35 8.13
CA ARG A 77 17.26 13.82 8.74
C ARG A 77 18.55 14.31 8.06
N ARG A 78 18.45 15.17 7.05
CA ARG A 78 19.58 15.89 6.48
C ARG A 78 19.59 17.30 7.07
N GLY A 79 19.98 17.40 8.33
CA GLY A 79 20.25 18.63 9.07
C GLY A 79 21.52 18.41 9.85
#